data_AF-A0A497H4A8-F1
#
_entry.id   AF-A0A497H4A8-F1
#
_cell.length_a   1.000
_cell.length_b   1.000
_cell.length_c   1.000
_cell.angle_alpha   90.00
_cell.angle_beta   90.00
_cell.angle_gamma   90.00
#
_symmetry.space_group_name_H-M   'P 1'
#
loop_
_entity.id
_entity.type
_entity.pdbx_description
1 polymer ?
#
loop_
_entity_poly.entity_id
_entity_poly.type
_entity_poly.pdbx_seq_one_letter_code
_entity_poly.pdbx_strand_id
1 'polypeptide(L)'
;MSFEPKIVAMLCNWCSYAGADLAGVSRFQYPPTTRVIRVMCSTRVEPSFVLKSFLNGADGVLVGGCHLGDCHYVTGNYYTIGKMNMARKLLKYAGIDEKRLRLEWVSASEGEKFASVVTDFTGELKELGPLGEETKNSLALRAAFNVSLKPRIRILATKERMLTVEGNKYGEIYTPYEFDRISDEIVWDEINEEKIRLLLQQNACTLLEIAEKTGLKKETVFLYLMDFIKRGEASFREEDGTYVFYHDERELSIPEPLITGKYEGKEGVVVIGAGADGLNRAIAHAENGENVVVIERHPAINRYTVRKYLSSLDKEIPLEKFVELVKKGAITVLTNSWVRKIADGSVKVVQYPGRVNENCNNCNVCYEVCPLKTVDRERTLFSRKAAYGIRGIPTTYALEKETPFCQTSCPAHLDIRGYVAKIAEGK
;
A
#
# COMPACT_ATOMS: atom_id res chain seq x y z
N MET A 1 -44.01 -5.45 4.60
CA MET A 1 -43.36 -4.61 5.64
C MET A 1 -42.51 -3.56 4.94
N SER A 2 -42.63 -2.29 5.32
CA SER A 2 -41.73 -1.24 4.82
C SER A 2 -40.31 -1.50 5.30
N PHE A 3 -39.32 -1.33 4.42
CA PHE A 3 -37.91 -1.48 4.75
C PHE A 3 -37.50 -0.53 5.89
N GLU A 4 -36.82 -1.07 6.90
CA GLU A 4 -36.21 -0.30 7.98
C GLU A 4 -34.68 -0.47 7.93
N PRO A 5 -33.93 0.60 7.64
CA PRO A 5 -32.48 0.51 7.49
C PRO A 5 -31.80 0.25 8.82
N LYS A 6 -30.74 -0.56 8.80
CA LYS A 6 -29.86 -0.78 9.95
C LYS A 6 -28.70 0.22 9.90
N ILE A 7 -28.69 1.19 10.82
CA ILE A 7 -27.65 2.22 10.87
C ILE A 7 -26.69 1.93 12.02
N VAL A 8 -25.39 1.83 11.72
CA VAL A 8 -24.34 1.82 12.74
C VAL A 8 -23.86 3.24 12.97
N ALA A 9 -24.03 3.77 14.18
CA ALA A 9 -23.67 5.15 14.53
C ALA A 9 -22.44 5.18 15.44
N MET A 10 -21.28 5.57 14.90
CA MET A 10 -20.03 5.73 15.66
C MET A 10 -19.89 7.18 16.16
N LEU A 11 -20.12 7.40 17.45
CA LEU A 11 -20.27 8.75 18.01
C LEU A 11 -19.13 9.10 18.97
N CYS A 12 -18.56 10.30 18.80
CA CYS A 12 -17.61 10.91 19.72
C CYS A 12 -18.23 11.10 21.12
N ASN A 13 -17.54 10.59 22.15
CA ASN A 13 -17.94 10.63 23.55
C ASN A 13 -18.29 12.05 24.02
N TRP A 14 -17.44 13.03 23.66
CA TRP A 14 -17.51 14.38 24.20
C TRP A 14 -18.60 15.26 23.60
N CYS A 15 -19.08 14.92 22.40
CA CYS A 15 -20.02 15.76 21.65
C CYS A 15 -21.20 14.94 21.16
N SER A 16 -21.09 14.24 20.03
CA SER A 16 -22.26 13.60 19.40
C SER A 16 -22.90 12.50 20.23
N TYR A 17 -22.14 11.78 21.06
CA TYR A 17 -22.71 10.82 22.00
C TYR A 17 -23.50 11.54 23.10
N ALA A 18 -22.96 12.62 23.67
CA ALA A 18 -23.67 13.46 24.64
C ALA A 18 -24.91 14.15 24.02
N GLY A 19 -24.83 14.56 22.75
CA GLY A 19 -25.98 15.07 22.00
C GLY A 19 -27.06 13.99 21.82
N ALA A 20 -26.68 12.74 21.59
CA ALA A 20 -27.62 11.62 21.56
C ALA A 20 -28.26 11.36 22.95
N ASP A 21 -27.48 11.44 24.03
CA ASP A 21 -28.01 11.35 25.40
C ASP A 21 -28.99 12.48 25.70
N LEU A 22 -28.66 13.71 25.30
CA LEU A 22 -29.55 14.86 25.44
C LEU A 22 -30.84 14.66 24.63
N ALA A 23 -30.77 14.08 23.43
CA ALA A 23 -31.96 13.76 22.66
C ALA A 23 -32.90 12.81 23.43
N GLY A 24 -32.33 11.82 24.11
CA GLY A 24 -33.06 10.91 25.00
C GLY A 24 -33.68 11.61 26.21
N VAL A 25 -32.89 12.42 26.94
CA VAL A 25 -33.35 13.17 28.13
C VAL A 25 -34.45 14.16 27.78
N SER A 26 -34.29 14.88 26.66
CA SER A 26 -35.26 15.84 26.13
C SER A 26 -36.45 15.17 25.41
N ARG A 27 -36.45 13.84 25.29
CA ARG A 27 -37.51 13.05 24.65
C ARG A 27 -37.77 13.41 23.18
N PHE A 28 -36.76 13.90 22.47
CA PHE A 28 -36.87 14.11 21.02
C PHE A 28 -37.05 12.76 20.33
N GLN A 29 -38.12 12.64 19.56
CA GLN A 29 -38.44 11.41 18.84
C GLN A 29 -37.68 11.33 17.53
N TYR A 30 -37.14 10.16 17.22
CA TYR A 30 -36.49 9.85 15.96
C TYR A 30 -36.64 8.34 15.66
N PRO A 31 -36.47 7.90 14.40
CA PRO A 31 -36.62 6.49 14.05
C PRO A 31 -35.67 5.55 14.82
N PRO A 32 -36.13 4.37 15.28
CA PRO A 32 -35.33 3.42 16.05
C PRO A 32 -34.39 2.55 15.16
N THR A 33 -33.75 3.17 14.17
CA THR A 33 -32.92 2.50 13.14
C THR A 33 -31.43 2.46 13.50
N THR A 34 -30.99 3.32 14.43
CA THR A 34 -29.59 3.51 14.81
C THR A 34 -29.15 2.61 15.96
N ARG A 35 -27.92 2.10 15.87
CA ARG A 35 -27.20 1.38 16.94
C ARG A 35 -25.90 2.12 17.23
N VAL A 36 -25.81 2.71 18.40
CA VAL A 36 -24.70 3.58 18.76
C VAL A 36 -23.50 2.78 19.27
N ILE A 37 -22.32 3.08 18.72
CA ILE A 37 -21.01 2.66 19.20
C ILE A 37 -20.29 3.91 19.68
N ARG A 38 -19.97 3.97 20.97
CA ARG A 38 -19.24 5.09 21.56
C ARG A 38 -17.75 4.98 21.26
N VAL A 39 -17.16 6.07 20.79
CA VAL A 39 -15.70 6.21 20.63
C VAL A 39 -15.24 7.49 21.33
N MET A 40 -14.00 7.54 21.82
CA MET A 40 -13.52 8.74 22.52
C MET A 40 -13.46 9.98 21.61
N CYS A 41 -13.14 9.79 20.34
CA CYS A 41 -13.08 10.84 19.34
C CYS A 41 -13.53 10.29 17.98
N SER A 42 -14.11 11.13 17.13
CA SER A 42 -14.44 10.77 15.75
C SER A 42 -13.21 10.31 14.96
N THR A 43 -12.00 10.76 15.29
CA THR A 43 -10.75 10.33 14.65
C THR A 43 -10.42 8.87 14.89
N ARG A 44 -10.98 8.28 15.95
CA ARG A 44 -10.78 6.86 16.23
C ARG A 44 -11.41 5.98 15.16
N VAL A 45 -12.43 6.49 14.46
CA VAL A 45 -13.13 5.80 13.38
C VAL A 45 -12.21 5.75 12.16
N GLU A 46 -11.74 4.54 11.85
CA GLU A 46 -10.95 4.25 10.65
C GLU A 46 -11.86 3.87 9.48
N PRO A 47 -11.41 4.04 8.22
CA PRO A 47 -12.17 3.56 7.06
C PRO A 47 -12.56 2.09 7.19
N SER A 48 -11.69 1.24 7.73
CA SER A 48 -11.97 -0.18 7.94
C SER A 48 -13.18 -0.46 8.82
N PHE A 49 -13.53 0.43 9.77
CA PHE A 49 -14.70 0.26 10.64
C PHE A 49 -15.99 0.50 9.86
N VAL A 50 -15.97 1.49 8.96
CA VAL A 50 -17.07 1.77 8.03
C VAL A 50 -17.28 0.57 7.10
N LEU A 51 -16.23 0.14 6.41
CA LEU A 51 -16.28 -0.97 5.46
C LEU A 51 -16.72 -2.28 6.16
N LYS A 52 -16.24 -2.53 7.38
CA LYS A 52 -16.65 -3.70 8.19
C LYS A 52 -18.11 -3.65 8.61
N SER A 53 -18.66 -2.46 8.85
CA SER A 53 -20.08 -2.30 9.19
C SER A 53 -20.98 -2.75 8.03
N PHE A 54 -20.62 -2.40 6.79
CA PHE A 54 -21.33 -2.87 5.60
C PHE A 54 -21.17 -4.38 5.36
N LEU A 55 -19.96 -4.93 5.57
CA LEU A 55 -19.73 -6.38 5.54
C LEU A 55 -20.61 -7.14 6.55
N ASN A 56 -20.93 -6.51 7.67
CA ASN A 56 -21.80 -7.07 8.71
C ASN A 56 -23.29 -6.72 8.51
N GLY A 57 -23.66 -6.17 7.36
CA GLY A 57 -25.06 -5.94 6.97
C GLY A 57 -25.68 -4.63 7.47
N ALA A 58 -24.88 -3.60 7.76
CA ALA A 58 -25.40 -2.25 7.91
C ALA A 58 -25.90 -1.71 6.55
N ASP A 59 -27.01 -0.99 6.55
CA ASP A 59 -27.54 -0.29 5.38
C ASP A 59 -26.97 1.13 5.26
N GLY A 60 -26.50 1.67 6.38
CA GLY A 60 -25.79 2.94 6.46
C GLY A 60 -24.90 3.04 7.70
N VAL A 61 -23.92 3.93 7.63
CA VAL A 61 -23.00 4.23 8.71
C VAL A 61 -23.02 5.73 8.98
N LEU A 62 -23.29 6.10 10.23
CA LEU A 62 -23.22 7.47 10.71
C LEU A 62 -21.98 7.65 11.57
N VAL A 63 -21.18 8.67 11.29
CA VAL A 63 -20.03 9.06 12.12
C VAL A 63 -20.29 10.44 12.68
N GLY A 64 -20.34 10.55 14.01
CA GLY A 64 -20.60 11.80 14.72
C GLY A 64 -19.34 12.34 15.41
N GLY A 65 -19.01 13.60 15.17
CA GLY A 65 -17.93 14.30 15.87
C GLY A 65 -18.34 15.65 16.49
N CYS A 66 -17.40 16.27 17.19
CA CYS A 66 -17.50 17.66 17.61
C CYS A 66 -17.41 18.59 16.39
N HIS A 67 -18.00 19.79 16.46
CA HIS A 67 -17.78 20.85 15.48
C HIS A 67 -16.30 21.14 15.26
N LEU A 68 -15.95 21.54 14.04
CA LEU A 68 -14.57 21.90 13.71
C LEU A 68 -14.16 23.12 14.53
N GLY A 69 -13.05 23.01 15.26
CA GLY A 69 -12.63 23.98 16.27
C GLY A 69 -12.91 23.53 17.71
N ASP A 70 -13.95 22.73 17.94
CA ASP A 70 -14.42 22.33 19.29
C ASP A 70 -13.97 20.91 19.69
N CYS A 71 -12.98 20.35 19.00
CA CYS A 71 -12.53 19.01 19.30
C CYS A 71 -11.90 18.97 20.70
N HIS A 72 -12.37 18.06 21.56
CA HIS A 72 -11.74 17.81 22.86
C HIS A 72 -10.25 17.45 22.74
N TYR A 73 -9.86 16.81 21.63
CA TYR A 73 -8.47 16.49 21.32
C TYR A 73 -7.86 17.45 20.29
N VAL A 74 -8.30 18.71 20.31
CA VAL A 74 -7.81 19.87 19.55
C VAL A 74 -8.02 19.75 18.03
N THR A 75 -7.31 18.85 17.38
CA THR A 75 -7.32 18.72 15.92
C THR A 75 -7.87 17.39 15.41
N GLY A 76 -8.33 16.51 16.31
CA GLY A 76 -8.74 15.16 15.95
C GLY A 76 -9.77 15.12 14.81
N ASN A 77 -10.88 15.83 14.93
CA ASN A 77 -11.98 15.81 13.97
C ASN A 77 -11.58 16.25 12.55
N TYR A 78 -10.54 17.08 12.38
CA TYR A 78 -10.01 17.40 11.05
C TYR A 78 -9.44 16.16 10.33
N TYR A 79 -8.80 15.24 11.06
CA TYR A 79 -8.34 13.97 10.48
C TYR A 79 -9.50 13.02 10.15
N THR A 80 -10.65 13.16 10.84
CA THR A 80 -11.85 12.38 10.50
C THR A 80 -12.32 12.71 9.08
N ILE A 81 -12.20 13.96 8.63
CA ILE A 81 -12.60 14.37 7.27
C ILE A 81 -11.88 13.52 6.22
N GLY A 82 -10.54 13.50 6.25
CA GLY A 82 -9.75 12.72 5.28
C GLY A 82 -9.99 11.21 5.38
N LYS A 83 -10.20 10.68 6.60
CA LYS A 83 -10.59 9.28 6.78
C LYS A 83 -11.94 8.95 6.17
N MET A 84 -12.94 9.81 6.34
CA MET A 84 -14.27 9.59 5.77
C MET A 84 -14.28 9.79 4.26
N ASN A 85 -13.50 10.73 3.73
CA ASN A 85 -13.28 10.87 2.28
C ASN A 85 -12.64 9.61 1.69
N MET A 86 -11.62 9.06 2.34
CA MET A 86 -11.04 7.78 1.94
C MET A 86 -12.05 6.63 2.03
N ALA A 87 -12.86 6.57 3.09
CA ALA A 87 -13.91 5.56 3.22
C ALA A 87 -14.93 5.66 2.09
N ARG A 88 -15.36 6.87 1.71
CA ARG A 88 -16.24 7.11 0.55
C ARG A 88 -15.64 6.62 -0.76
N LYS A 89 -14.37 6.95 -1.04
CA LYS A 89 -13.64 6.43 -2.21
C LYS A 89 -13.66 4.88 -2.25
N LEU A 90 -13.35 4.25 -1.12
CA LEU A 90 -13.37 2.78 -1.00
C LEU A 90 -14.78 2.20 -1.22
N LEU A 91 -15.83 2.83 -0.69
CA LEU A 91 -17.22 2.41 -0.91
C LEU A 91 -17.63 2.53 -2.37
N LYS A 92 -17.26 3.63 -3.03
CA LYS A 92 -17.50 3.84 -4.46
C LYS A 92 -16.91 2.72 -5.30
N TYR A 93 -15.65 2.36 -5.06
CA TYR A 93 -15.00 1.24 -5.77
C TYR A 93 -15.56 -0.14 -5.37
N ALA A 94 -16.19 -0.26 -4.20
CA ALA A 94 -16.95 -1.44 -3.80
C ALA A 94 -18.36 -1.50 -4.42
N GLY A 95 -18.78 -0.48 -5.18
CA GLY A 95 -20.12 -0.39 -5.76
C GLY A 95 -21.20 -0.01 -4.74
N ILE A 96 -20.82 0.58 -3.60
CA ILE A 96 -21.75 1.05 -2.57
C ILE A 96 -21.91 2.57 -2.70
N ASP A 97 -23.16 3.03 -2.74
CA ASP A 97 -23.46 4.46 -2.81
C ASP A 97 -22.85 5.20 -1.61
N GLU A 98 -22.07 6.24 -1.90
CA GLU A 98 -21.35 7.05 -0.90
C GLU A 98 -22.30 7.72 0.09
N LYS A 99 -23.56 7.97 -0.29
CA LYS A 99 -24.61 8.51 0.59
C LYS A 99 -24.93 7.60 1.76
N ARG A 100 -24.58 6.30 1.69
CA ARG A 100 -24.72 5.36 2.81
C ARG A 100 -23.71 5.62 3.94
N LEU A 101 -22.71 6.49 3.75
CA LEU A 101 -21.82 6.97 4.79
C LEU A 101 -22.04 8.46 5.06
N ARG A 102 -22.51 8.77 6.27
CA ARG A 102 -22.75 10.15 6.72
C ARG A 102 -21.76 10.55 7.81
N LEU A 103 -21.14 11.72 7.66
CA LEU A 103 -20.29 12.36 8.67
C LEU A 103 -21.00 13.62 9.12
N GLU A 104 -21.24 13.74 10.43
CA GLU A 104 -21.96 14.89 11.00
C GLU A 104 -21.27 15.45 12.24
N TRP A 105 -21.48 16.75 12.44
CA TRP A 105 -20.93 17.49 13.57
C TRP A 105 -22.05 17.91 14.51
N VAL A 106 -22.09 17.28 15.69
CA VAL A 106 -23.14 17.47 16.70
C VAL A 106 -22.47 17.68 18.04
N SER A 107 -22.67 18.86 18.64
CA SER A 107 -22.22 19.22 19.99
C SER A 107 -23.01 18.49 21.08
N ALA A 108 -22.52 18.58 22.31
CA ALA A 108 -23.18 17.96 23.46
C ALA A 108 -24.58 18.55 23.76
N SER A 109 -24.85 19.80 23.36
CA SER A 109 -26.12 20.49 23.58
C SER A 109 -27.10 20.42 22.40
N GLU A 110 -26.74 19.73 21.31
CA GLU A 110 -27.52 19.68 20.07
C GLU A 110 -28.37 18.40 19.97
N GLY A 111 -29.18 18.12 21.00
CA GLY A 111 -30.03 16.93 21.04
C GLY A 111 -31.11 16.90 19.95
N GLU A 112 -31.74 18.04 19.68
CA GLU A 112 -32.74 18.17 18.61
C GLU A 112 -32.12 17.90 17.23
N LYS A 113 -30.96 18.48 16.96
CA LYS A 113 -30.19 18.23 15.74
C LYS A 113 -29.81 16.77 15.58
N PHE A 114 -29.41 16.08 16.65
CA PHE A 114 -29.13 14.65 16.58
C PHE A 114 -30.37 13.87 16.11
N ALA A 115 -31.54 14.15 16.69
CA ALA A 115 -32.80 13.54 16.29
C ALA A 115 -33.14 13.82 14.81
N SER A 116 -32.96 15.07 14.36
CA SER A 116 -33.14 15.45 12.95
C SER A 116 -32.18 14.69 12.03
N VAL A 117 -30.88 14.66 12.33
CA VAL A 117 -29.86 13.96 11.54
C VAL A 117 -30.19 12.48 11.37
N VAL A 118 -30.63 11.81 12.43
CA VAL A 118 -31.02 10.39 12.38
C VAL A 118 -32.28 10.20 11.54
N THR A 119 -33.24 11.11 11.66
CA THR A 119 -34.50 11.07 10.89
C THR A 119 -34.23 11.26 9.40
N ASP A 120 -33.45 12.27 9.04
CA ASP A 120 -33.09 12.60 7.66
C ASP A 120 -32.28 11.46 7.03
N PHE A 121 -31.28 10.96 7.76
CA PHE A 121 -30.45 9.86 7.26
C PHE A 121 -31.24 8.56 7.08
N THR A 122 -32.19 8.29 7.99
CA THR A 122 -33.13 7.16 7.82
C THR A 122 -33.99 7.34 6.57
N GLY A 123 -34.46 8.55 6.29
CA GLY A 123 -35.24 8.87 5.10
C GLY A 123 -34.44 8.60 3.81
N GLU A 124 -33.23 9.13 3.72
CA GLU A 124 -32.34 8.91 2.57
C GLU A 124 -32.02 7.43 2.35
N LEU A 125 -31.76 6.66 3.41
CA LEU A 125 -31.50 5.23 3.29
C LEU A 125 -32.73 4.46 2.83
N LYS A 126 -33.94 4.88 3.24
CA LYS A 126 -35.20 4.28 2.76
C LYS A 126 -35.38 4.50 1.26
N GLU A 127 -35.03 5.68 0.75
CA GLU A 127 -35.05 5.96 -0.69
C GLU A 127 -34.03 5.10 -1.46
N LEU A 128 -32.84 4.90 -0.90
CA LEU A 128 -31.82 4.02 -1.48
C LEU A 128 -32.15 2.53 -1.39
N GLY A 129 -33.08 2.14 -0.51
CA GLY A 129 -33.45 0.75 -0.26
C GLY A 129 -32.39 -0.07 0.51
N PRO A 130 -32.68 -1.35 0.78
CA PRO A 130 -31.77 -2.24 1.50
C PRO A 130 -30.48 -2.48 0.73
N LEU A 131 -29.37 -2.65 1.45
CA LEU A 131 -28.15 -3.15 0.85
C LEU A 131 -28.34 -4.65 0.52
N GLY A 132 -28.27 -4.99 -0.77
CA GLY A 132 -28.48 -6.36 -1.26
C GLY A 132 -27.50 -7.38 -0.64
N GLU A 133 -27.97 -8.61 -0.43
CA GLU A 133 -27.15 -9.68 0.17
C GLU A 133 -25.93 -10.04 -0.69
N GLU A 134 -26.07 -9.89 -2.02
CA GLU A 134 -24.97 -10.02 -2.98
C GLU A 134 -23.87 -8.98 -2.73
N THR A 135 -24.25 -7.71 -2.52
CA THR A 135 -23.29 -6.62 -2.26
C THR A 135 -22.52 -6.84 -0.96
N LYS A 136 -23.16 -7.38 0.09
CA LYS A 136 -22.51 -7.70 1.37
C LYS A 136 -21.43 -8.76 1.24
N ASN A 137 -21.64 -9.73 0.34
CA ASN A 137 -20.68 -10.79 0.07
C ASN A 137 -19.79 -10.53 -1.15
N SER A 138 -19.88 -9.34 -1.74
CA SER A 138 -19.17 -9.03 -2.97
C SER A 138 -17.66 -9.05 -2.78
N LEU A 139 -16.98 -9.54 -3.82
CA LEU A 139 -15.52 -9.46 -3.95
C LEU A 139 -15.03 -8.03 -3.76
N ALA A 140 -15.76 -7.05 -4.30
CA ALA A 140 -15.39 -5.65 -4.27
C ALA A 140 -15.41 -5.06 -2.85
N LEU A 141 -16.44 -5.36 -2.04
CA LEU A 141 -16.51 -4.90 -0.65
C LEU A 141 -15.44 -5.56 0.22
N ARG A 142 -15.17 -6.86 0.03
CA ARG A 142 -14.08 -7.57 0.74
C ARG A 142 -12.70 -7.01 0.38
N ALA A 143 -12.46 -6.75 -0.91
CA ALA A 143 -11.22 -6.11 -1.37
C ALA A 143 -11.05 -4.71 -0.77
N ALA A 144 -12.10 -3.87 -0.81
CA ALA A 144 -12.08 -2.54 -0.22
C ALA A 144 -11.81 -2.58 1.29
N PHE A 145 -12.39 -3.54 2.02
CA PHE A 145 -12.08 -3.76 3.43
C PHE A 145 -10.61 -4.13 3.66
N ASN A 146 -10.07 -5.11 2.94
CA ASN A 146 -8.66 -5.51 3.09
C ASN A 146 -7.71 -4.35 2.75
N VAL A 147 -8.00 -3.62 1.67
CA VAL A 147 -7.25 -2.44 1.24
C VAL A 147 -7.28 -1.33 2.28
N SER A 148 -8.42 -1.12 2.95
CA SER A 148 -8.54 -0.14 4.05
C SER A 148 -7.61 -0.42 5.24
N LEU A 149 -7.16 -1.67 5.41
CA LEU A 149 -6.21 -2.07 6.46
C LEU A 149 -4.75 -1.86 6.04
N LYS A 150 -4.47 -1.72 4.74
CA LYS A 150 -3.10 -1.59 4.23
C LYS A 150 -2.47 -0.28 4.70
N PRO A 151 -1.18 -0.29 5.09
CA PRO A 151 -0.47 0.92 5.55
C PRO A 151 -0.59 2.09 4.58
N ARG A 152 -0.51 1.83 3.27
CA ARG A 152 -0.58 2.85 2.21
C ARG A 152 -1.89 3.65 2.29
N ILE A 153 -3.02 2.96 2.34
CA ILE A 153 -4.35 3.61 2.41
C ILE A 153 -4.55 4.36 3.72
N ARG A 154 -4.12 3.77 4.84
CA ARG A 154 -4.21 4.40 6.16
C ARG A 154 -3.40 5.69 6.23
N ILE A 155 -2.24 5.73 5.58
CA ILE A 155 -1.42 6.93 5.53
C ILE A 155 -2.06 7.98 4.60
N LEU A 156 -2.58 7.62 3.43
CA LEU A 156 -3.34 8.57 2.59
C LEU A 156 -4.50 9.19 3.36
N ALA A 157 -5.30 8.37 4.04
CA ALA A 157 -6.45 8.80 4.84
C ALA A 157 -6.09 9.79 5.97
N THR A 158 -4.86 9.77 6.46
CA THR A 158 -4.42 10.59 7.61
C THR A 158 -3.51 11.75 7.23
N LYS A 159 -2.86 11.69 6.07
CA LYS A 159 -1.86 12.68 5.64
C LYS A 159 -2.39 13.71 4.65
N GLU A 160 -3.63 13.60 4.20
CA GLU A 160 -4.27 14.61 3.33
C GLU A 160 -4.02 16.04 3.84
N ARG A 161 -4.36 16.34 5.10
CA ARG A 161 -4.16 17.67 5.68
C ARG A 161 -2.69 18.10 5.68
N MET A 162 -1.78 17.20 6.06
CA MET A 162 -0.34 17.49 6.04
C MET A 162 0.12 17.83 4.62
N LEU A 163 -0.28 17.03 3.62
CA LEU A 163 0.19 17.18 2.25
C LEU A 163 -0.41 18.38 1.51
N THR A 164 -1.61 18.81 1.93
CA THR A 164 -2.33 19.93 1.30
C THR A 164 -2.19 21.27 2.02
N VAL A 165 -1.73 21.27 3.28
CA VAL A 165 -1.60 22.50 4.10
C VAL A 165 -0.15 22.75 4.54
N GLU A 166 0.52 21.74 5.10
CA GLU A 166 1.87 21.89 5.67
C GLU A 166 2.97 21.65 4.63
N GLY A 167 2.68 20.79 3.65
CA GLY A 167 3.63 20.31 2.66
C GLY A 167 4.36 19.04 3.10
N ASN A 168 4.98 18.37 2.14
CA ASN A 168 5.78 17.18 2.39
C ASN A 168 7.20 17.54 2.90
N LYS A 169 8.05 16.51 3.11
CA LYS A 169 9.45 16.70 3.57
C LYS A 169 10.30 17.59 2.66
N TYR A 170 9.90 17.76 1.40
CA TYR A 170 10.59 18.58 0.40
C TYR A 170 9.97 19.97 0.25
N GLY A 171 8.99 20.33 1.09
CA GLY A 171 8.27 21.59 1.01
C GLY A 171 7.21 21.65 -0.11
N GLU A 172 6.91 20.52 -0.77
CA GLU A 172 5.87 20.47 -1.80
C GLU A 172 4.50 20.42 -1.12
N ILE A 173 3.64 21.38 -1.46
CA ILE A 173 2.25 21.44 -1.05
C ILE A 173 1.39 21.02 -2.24
N TYR A 174 0.58 19.98 -2.07
CA TYR A 174 -0.32 19.50 -3.11
C TYR A 174 -1.62 20.28 -3.06
N THR A 175 -2.16 20.64 -4.23
CA THR A 175 -3.55 21.07 -4.28
C THR A 175 -4.48 19.91 -3.89
N PRO A 176 -5.68 20.18 -3.34
CA PRO A 176 -6.66 19.12 -3.07
C PRO A 176 -6.94 18.25 -4.30
N TYR A 177 -6.99 18.84 -5.51
CA TYR A 177 -7.19 18.11 -6.77
C TYR A 177 -6.02 17.16 -7.09
N GLU A 178 -4.78 17.61 -6.95
CA GLU A 178 -3.61 16.75 -7.19
C GLU A 178 -3.55 15.59 -6.19
N PHE A 179 -3.82 15.88 -4.92
CA PHE A 179 -3.88 14.84 -3.89
C PHE A 179 -5.00 13.84 -4.20
N ASP A 180 -6.19 14.33 -4.54
CA ASP A 180 -7.37 13.51 -4.83
C ASP A 180 -7.13 12.57 -6.02
N ARG A 181 -6.56 13.09 -7.11
CA ARG A 181 -6.19 12.31 -8.31
C ARG A 181 -5.18 11.22 -7.99
N ILE A 182 -4.08 11.57 -7.30
CA ILE A 182 -3.04 10.60 -6.91
C ILE A 182 -3.65 9.55 -5.97
N SER A 183 -4.46 9.98 -5.01
CA SER A 183 -5.13 9.08 -4.08
C SER A 183 -6.05 8.11 -4.82
N ASP A 184 -6.82 8.56 -5.81
CA ASP A 184 -7.71 7.70 -6.59
C ASP A 184 -6.95 6.68 -7.42
N GLU A 185 -5.87 7.08 -8.09
CA GLU A 185 -5.00 6.15 -8.84
C GLU A 185 -4.44 5.06 -7.92
N ILE A 186 -3.99 5.44 -6.72
CA ILE A 186 -3.47 4.50 -5.72
C ILE A 186 -4.56 3.56 -5.20
N VAL A 187 -5.72 4.09 -4.85
CA VAL A 187 -6.83 3.28 -4.31
C VAL A 187 -7.34 2.31 -5.36
N TRP A 188 -7.47 2.76 -6.62
CA TRP A 188 -7.87 1.91 -7.74
C TRP A 188 -6.90 0.74 -7.94
N ASP A 189 -5.59 1.01 -7.95
CA ASP A 189 -4.53 0.00 -8.08
C ASP A 189 -4.59 -1.02 -6.92
N GLU A 190 -4.66 -0.53 -5.68
CA GLU A 190 -4.72 -1.39 -4.48
C GLU A 190 -5.96 -2.28 -4.44
N ILE A 191 -7.13 -1.76 -4.84
CA ILE A 191 -8.38 -2.53 -4.90
C ILE A 191 -8.31 -3.61 -5.96
N ASN A 192 -7.82 -3.28 -7.15
CA ASN A 192 -7.78 -4.24 -8.25
C ASN A 192 -6.75 -5.34 -8.00
N GLU A 193 -5.59 -4.99 -7.47
CA GLU A 193 -4.63 -5.98 -6.99
C GLU A 193 -5.27 -6.89 -5.93
N GLU A 194 -5.96 -6.32 -4.94
CA GLU A 194 -6.59 -7.11 -3.88
C GLU A 194 -7.73 -8.01 -4.38
N LYS A 195 -8.53 -7.55 -5.34
CA LYS A 195 -9.57 -8.38 -5.98
C LYS A 195 -8.96 -9.62 -6.64
N ILE A 196 -7.87 -9.45 -7.39
CA ILE A 196 -7.17 -10.57 -8.05
C ILE A 196 -6.59 -11.52 -7.00
N ARG A 197 -5.95 -10.98 -5.95
CA ARG A 197 -5.42 -11.78 -4.84
C ARG A 197 -6.50 -12.63 -4.18
N LEU A 198 -7.65 -12.03 -3.86
CA LEU A 198 -8.78 -12.74 -3.24
C LEU A 198 -9.36 -13.82 -4.16
N LEU A 199 -9.38 -13.62 -5.48
CA LEU A 199 -9.82 -14.64 -6.44
C LEU A 199 -8.88 -15.83 -6.47
N LEU A 200 -7.57 -15.58 -6.57
CA LEU A 200 -6.55 -16.64 -6.59
C LEU A 200 -6.51 -17.42 -5.26
N GLN A 201 -6.77 -16.75 -4.14
CA GLN A 201 -6.87 -17.38 -2.82
C GLN A 201 -8.09 -18.31 -2.68
N GLN A 202 -9.16 -18.03 -3.42
CA GLN A 202 -10.36 -18.86 -3.39
C GLN A 202 -10.19 -20.09 -4.29
N ASN A 203 -9.74 -19.88 -5.53
CA ASN A 203 -9.58 -20.94 -6.52
C ASN A 203 -8.49 -20.59 -7.53
N ALA A 204 -7.91 -21.61 -8.15
CA ALA A 204 -7.13 -21.43 -9.37
C ALA A 204 -8.02 -20.80 -10.45
N CYS A 205 -7.51 -19.80 -11.17
CA CYS A 205 -8.29 -19.05 -12.14
C CYS A 205 -7.48 -18.84 -13.43
N THR A 206 -8.17 -18.86 -14.56
CA THR A 206 -7.63 -18.40 -15.84
C THR A 206 -7.62 -16.87 -15.91
N LEU A 207 -6.84 -16.34 -16.84
CA LEU A 207 -6.80 -14.90 -17.11
C LEU A 207 -8.19 -14.34 -17.52
N LEU A 208 -8.99 -15.13 -18.24
CA LEU A 208 -10.33 -14.75 -18.68
C LEU A 208 -11.30 -14.61 -17.49
N GLU A 209 -11.32 -15.62 -16.61
CA GLU A 209 -12.19 -15.61 -15.44
C GLU A 209 -11.85 -14.46 -14.49
N ILE A 210 -10.57 -14.14 -14.32
CA ILE A 210 -10.16 -13.00 -13.49
C ILE A 210 -10.61 -11.69 -14.14
N ALA A 211 -10.45 -11.52 -15.46
CA ALA A 211 -10.91 -10.33 -16.17
C ALA A 211 -12.43 -10.13 -16.05
N GLU A 212 -13.21 -11.19 -16.22
CA GLU A 212 -14.68 -11.16 -16.08
C GLU A 212 -15.11 -10.82 -14.65
N LYS A 213 -14.54 -11.51 -13.64
CA LYS A 213 -14.90 -11.31 -12.23
C LYS A 213 -14.46 -9.95 -11.66
N THR A 214 -13.38 -9.37 -12.20
CA THR A 214 -12.87 -8.06 -11.75
C THR A 214 -13.41 -6.89 -12.56
N GLY A 215 -13.93 -7.15 -13.77
CA GLY A 215 -14.32 -6.10 -14.74
C GLY A 215 -13.11 -5.40 -15.38
N LEU A 216 -11.91 -5.97 -15.27
CA LEU A 216 -10.68 -5.40 -15.82
C LEU A 216 -10.42 -5.93 -17.23
N LYS A 217 -9.68 -5.14 -18.01
CA LYS A 217 -9.17 -5.61 -19.31
C LYS A 217 -8.14 -6.73 -19.10
N LYS A 218 -8.12 -7.68 -20.04
CA LYS A 218 -7.22 -8.85 -20.03
C LYS A 218 -5.75 -8.43 -19.88
N GLU A 219 -5.35 -7.37 -20.57
CA GLU A 219 -3.99 -6.83 -20.55
C GLU A 219 -3.63 -6.31 -19.15
N THR A 220 -4.57 -5.64 -18.48
CA THR A 220 -4.38 -5.14 -17.12
C THR A 220 -4.25 -6.29 -16.12
N VAL A 221 -5.12 -7.30 -16.22
CA VAL A 221 -5.05 -8.50 -15.38
C VAL A 221 -3.72 -9.23 -15.57
N PHE A 222 -3.29 -9.39 -16.82
CA PHE A 222 -1.99 -9.98 -17.14
C PHE A 222 -0.84 -9.28 -16.40
N LEU A 223 -0.82 -7.94 -16.43
CA LEU A 223 0.23 -7.17 -15.77
C LEU A 223 0.26 -7.37 -14.25
N TYR A 224 -0.91 -7.41 -13.59
CA TYR A 224 -0.98 -7.73 -12.17
C TYR A 224 -0.47 -9.15 -11.89
N LEU A 225 -0.91 -10.14 -12.68
CA LEU A 225 -0.47 -11.54 -12.54
C LEU A 225 1.04 -11.68 -12.71
N MET A 226 1.64 -10.99 -13.68
CA MET A 226 3.09 -10.98 -13.84
C MET A 226 3.80 -10.36 -12.63
N ASP A 227 3.25 -9.30 -12.04
CA ASP A 227 3.82 -8.71 -10.83
C ASP A 227 3.65 -9.63 -9.61
N PHE A 228 2.53 -10.35 -9.49
CA PHE A 228 2.33 -11.39 -8.47
C PHE A 228 3.35 -12.53 -8.62
N ILE A 229 3.56 -13.04 -9.85
CA ILE A 229 4.55 -14.09 -10.13
C ILE A 229 5.96 -13.61 -9.81
N LYS A 230 6.30 -12.38 -10.22
CA LYS A 230 7.60 -11.77 -9.89
C LYS A 230 7.81 -11.64 -8.38
N ARG A 231 6.74 -11.36 -7.63
CA ARG A 231 6.73 -11.30 -6.15
C ARG A 231 6.69 -12.69 -5.49
N GLY A 232 6.49 -13.77 -6.25
CA GLY A 232 6.32 -15.12 -5.72
C GLY A 232 5.01 -15.29 -4.93
N GLU A 233 3.98 -14.53 -5.30
CA GLU A 233 2.62 -14.57 -4.71
C GLU A 233 1.65 -15.40 -5.56
N ALA A 234 2.05 -15.77 -6.78
CA ALA A 234 1.28 -16.60 -7.70
C ALA A 234 2.20 -17.41 -8.62
N SER A 235 1.72 -18.57 -9.05
CA SER A 235 2.33 -19.42 -10.08
C SER A 235 1.32 -19.67 -11.20
N PHE A 236 1.78 -20.27 -12.30
CA PHE A 236 0.89 -20.68 -13.39
C PHE A 236 1.29 -22.05 -13.94
N ARG A 237 0.30 -22.77 -14.47
CA ARG A 237 0.47 -24.01 -15.25
C ARG A 237 -0.33 -23.92 -16.53
N GLU A 238 0.12 -24.62 -17.56
CA GLU A 238 -0.64 -24.81 -18.78
C GLU A 238 -1.51 -26.07 -18.62
N GLU A 239 -2.82 -25.90 -18.74
CA GLU A 239 -3.82 -26.96 -18.70
C GLU A 239 -4.71 -26.82 -19.95
N ASP A 240 -4.77 -27.86 -20.78
CA ASP A 240 -5.58 -27.90 -22.01
C ASP A 240 -5.41 -26.68 -22.94
N GLY A 241 -4.17 -26.19 -23.09
CA GLY A 241 -3.83 -25.03 -23.93
C GLY A 241 -4.21 -23.67 -23.33
N THR A 242 -4.58 -23.63 -22.04
CA THR A 242 -4.90 -22.41 -21.30
C THR A 242 -3.99 -22.27 -20.08
N TYR A 243 -3.57 -21.03 -19.78
CA TYR A 243 -2.82 -20.75 -18.55
C TYR A 243 -3.75 -20.57 -17.35
N VAL A 244 -3.56 -21.42 -16.35
CA VAL A 244 -4.26 -21.39 -15.06
C VAL A 244 -3.30 -20.86 -13.99
N PHE A 245 -3.74 -19.86 -13.24
CA PHE A 245 -2.96 -19.19 -12.20
C PHE A 245 -3.39 -19.67 -10.81
N TYR A 246 -2.42 -19.88 -9.92
CA TYR A 246 -2.62 -20.34 -8.55
C TYR A 246 -2.07 -19.30 -7.58
N HIS A 247 -2.71 -19.18 -6.42
CA HIS A 247 -2.09 -18.45 -5.31
C HIS A 247 -0.97 -19.30 -4.70
N ASP A 248 0.22 -18.71 -4.57
CA ASP A 248 1.30 -19.34 -3.85
C ASP A 248 1.31 -18.78 -2.41
N GLU A 249 1.14 -19.66 -1.42
CA GLU A 249 1.38 -19.33 -0.02
C GLU A 249 2.88 -19.17 0.21
N ARG A 250 3.45 -18.01 -0.15
CA ARG A 250 4.85 -17.62 0.05
C ARG A 250 5.83 -18.80 0.22
N GLU A 251 6.07 -19.55 -0.85
CA GLU A 251 7.43 -19.98 -1.15
C GLU A 251 7.91 -19.08 -2.27
N LEU A 252 8.83 -18.16 -1.95
CA LEU A 252 9.41 -17.20 -2.89
C LEU A 252 10.06 -17.94 -4.08
N SER A 253 9.27 -18.26 -5.10
CA SER A 253 9.73 -18.84 -6.34
C SER A 253 9.99 -17.75 -7.41
N ILE A 254 10.69 -16.68 -7.03
CA ILE A 254 11.18 -15.58 -7.91
C ILE A 254 11.62 -16.09 -9.31
N PRO A 255 10.93 -15.78 -10.42
CA PRO A 255 11.33 -16.25 -11.75
C PRO A 255 12.77 -15.85 -12.10
N GLU A 256 13.49 -16.74 -12.78
CA GLU A 256 14.91 -16.53 -13.12
C GLU A 256 15.09 -15.27 -14.00
N PRO A 257 15.93 -14.30 -13.59
CA PRO A 257 16.31 -13.21 -14.47
C PRO A 257 17.30 -13.71 -15.54
N LEU A 258 17.11 -13.24 -16.77
CA LEU A 258 17.96 -13.45 -17.95
C LEU A 258 19.40 -12.86 -17.86
N ILE A 259 19.92 -12.62 -16.65
CA ILE A 259 21.28 -12.12 -16.45
C ILE A 259 22.01 -13.04 -15.48
N THR A 260 22.70 -14.02 -16.04
CA THR A 260 23.66 -14.87 -15.33
C THR A 260 25.02 -14.18 -15.31
N GLY A 261 25.21 -13.26 -14.35
CA GLY A 261 26.55 -12.86 -13.92
C GLY A 261 27.06 -13.86 -12.89
N LYS A 262 28.18 -14.55 -13.18
CA LYS A 262 28.80 -15.45 -12.22
C LYS A 262 29.76 -14.64 -11.33
N TYR A 263 29.39 -14.40 -10.08
CA TYR A 263 30.34 -13.94 -9.08
C TYR A 263 31.03 -15.17 -8.50
N GLU A 264 32.26 -15.45 -8.92
CA GLU A 264 33.10 -16.47 -8.28
C GLU A 264 33.70 -15.86 -7.01
N GLY A 265 32.90 -15.83 -5.95
CA GLY A 265 33.36 -15.47 -4.61
C GLY A 265 34.28 -16.56 -4.05
N LYS A 266 35.30 -16.14 -3.31
CA LYS A 266 36.12 -17.04 -2.49
C LYS A 266 35.22 -17.73 -1.44
N GLU A 267 35.59 -18.94 -1.01
CA GLU A 267 34.94 -19.62 0.13
C GLU A 267 34.82 -18.66 1.33
N GLY A 268 33.64 -18.60 1.95
CA GLY A 268 33.34 -17.59 2.96
C GLY A 268 31.92 -17.66 3.52
N VAL A 269 31.61 -16.70 4.39
CA VAL A 269 30.35 -16.58 5.10
C VAL A 269 29.39 -15.69 4.32
N VAL A 270 28.20 -16.21 4.02
CA VAL A 270 27.13 -15.44 3.39
C VAL A 270 26.10 -15.03 4.44
N VAL A 271 25.88 -13.72 4.58
CA VAL A 271 24.88 -13.14 5.46
C VAL A 271 23.70 -12.64 4.62
N ILE A 272 22.51 -13.14 4.93
CA ILE A 272 21.28 -12.82 4.19
C ILE A 272 20.47 -11.78 4.98
N GLY A 273 20.39 -10.57 4.43
CA GLY A 273 19.67 -9.43 5.00
C GLY A 273 20.54 -8.56 5.92
N ALA A 274 20.47 -7.24 5.72
CA ALA A 274 21.21 -6.25 6.48
C ALA A 274 20.39 -5.63 7.63
N GLY A 275 19.59 -6.44 8.33
CA GLY A 275 19.01 -6.06 9.62
C GLY A 275 20.08 -5.94 10.71
N ALA A 276 19.74 -5.45 11.91
CA ALA A 276 20.72 -5.27 12.98
C ALA A 276 21.50 -6.56 13.31
N ASP A 277 20.82 -7.70 13.35
CA ASP A 277 21.46 -9.01 13.56
C ASP A 277 22.37 -9.43 12.41
N GLY A 278 21.95 -9.16 11.16
CA GLY A 278 22.76 -9.45 9.98
C GLY A 278 24.05 -8.63 9.96
N LEU A 279 23.94 -7.33 10.26
CA LEU A 279 25.10 -6.46 10.38
C LEU A 279 26.06 -6.92 11.49
N ASN A 280 25.55 -7.24 12.67
CA ASN A 280 26.37 -7.74 13.78
C ASN A 280 27.09 -9.05 13.43
N ARG A 281 26.41 -10.00 12.77
CA ARG A 281 27.04 -11.24 12.31
C ARG A 281 28.10 -11.01 11.25
N ALA A 282 27.81 -10.14 10.27
CA ALA A 282 28.76 -9.80 9.23
C ALA A 282 30.04 -9.17 9.81
N ILE A 283 29.89 -8.28 10.79
CA ILE A 283 31.00 -7.68 11.52
C ILE A 283 31.82 -8.75 12.25
N ALA A 284 31.17 -9.62 13.04
CA ALA A 284 31.87 -10.63 13.83
C ALA A 284 32.71 -11.57 12.97
N HIS A 285 32.16 -12.07 11.86
CA HIS A 285 32.89 -12.94 10.93
C HIS A 285 34.03 -12.19 10.21
N ALA A 286 33.81 -10.93 9.83
CA ALA A 286 34.86 -10.13 9.20
C ALA A 286 36.01 -9.80 10.17
N GLU A 287 35.72 -9.59 11.46
CA GLU A 287 36.74 -9.39 12.50
C GLU A 287 37.57 -10.66 12.76
N ASN A 288 37.00 -11.84 12.52
CA ASN A 288 37.72 -13.10 12.54
C ASN A 288 38.56 -13.35 11.28
N GLY A 289 38.56 -12.42 10.32
CA GLY A 289 39.32 -12.53 9.07
C GLY A 289 38.67 -13.43 8.01
N GLU A 290 37.39 -13.78 8.18
CA GLU A 290 36.66 -14.58 7.19
C GLU A 290 36.21 -13.71 6.01
N ASN A 291 36.11 -14.31 4.81
CA ASN A 291 35.51 -13.62 3.66
C ASN A 291 34.00 -13.52 3.89
N VAL A 292 33.47 -12.30 4.05
CA VAL A 292 32.04 -12.09 4.31
C VAL A 292 31.35 -11.45 3.10
N VAL A 293 30.24 -12.04 2.68
CA VAL A 293 29.34 -11.47 1.67
C VAL A 293 27.98 -11.19 2.30
N VAL A 294 27.54 -9.93 2.26
CA VAL A 294 26.22 -9.51 2.72
C VAL A 294 25.29 -9.31 1.54
N ILE A 295 24.15 -10.00 1.54
CA ILE A 295 23.12 -9.90 0.50
C ILE A 295 21.95 -9.11 1.05
N GLU A 296 21.62 -7.99 0.43
CA GLU A 296 20.54 -7.09 0.84
C GLU A 296 19.53 -6.88 -0.29
N ARG A 297 18.24 -7.07 0.01
CA ARG A 297 17.15 -6.93 -0.97
C ARG A 297 16.87 -5.49 -1.36
N HIS A 298 17.14 -4.54 -0.46
CA HIS A 298 16.97 -3.12 -0.70
C HIS A 298 18.15 -2.55 -1.53
N PRO A 299 17.94 -1.48 -2.30
CA PRO A 299 18.98 -0.87 -3.12
C PRO A 299 20.17 -0.31 -2.32
N ALA A 300 19.98 0.00 -1.04
CA ALA A 300 21.05 0.36 -0.11
C ALA A 300 20.81 -0.08 1.33
N ILE A 301 21.93 -0.24 2.04
CA ILE A 301 21.99 -0.38 3.49
C ILE A 301 22.16 1.01 4.11
N ASN A 302 21.17 1.45 4.88
CA ASN A 302 21.18 2.68 5.66
C ASN A 302 20.27 2.54 6.89
N ARG A 303 20.26 3.54 7.77
CA ARG A 303 19.48 3.50 9.02
C ARG A 303 17.97 3.27 8.79
N TYR A 304 17.41 3.69 7.66
CA TYR A 304 16.00 3.47 7.32
C TYR A 304 15.75 2.04 6.83
N THR A 305 16.58 1.51 5.94
CA THR A 305 16.40 0.16 5.38
C THR A 305 16.67 -0.92 6.42
N VAL A 306 17.68 -0.72 7.29
CA VAL A 306 17.95 -1.62 8.42
C VAL A 306 16.75 -1.72 9.35
N ARG A 307 16.05 -0.61 9.62
CA ARG A 307 14.84 -0.56 10.48
C ARG A 307 13.61 -1.24 9.87
N LYS A 308 13.63 -1.62 8.59
CA LYS A 308 12.55 -2.41 7.98
C LYS A 308 12.57 -3.88 8.42
N TYR A 309 13.66 -4.33 9.06
CA TYR A 309 13.79 -5.69 9.56
C TYR A 309 13.29 -5.81 10.99
N LEU A 310 12.56 -6.90 11.27
CA LEU A 310 12.10 -7.23 12.61
C LEU A 310 13.27 -7.33 13.62
N SER A 311 14.42 -7.85 13.16
CA SER A 311 15.64 -7.96 13.96
C SER A 311 16.21 -6.62 14.43
N SER A 312 15.72 -5.50 13.90
CA SER A 312 16.17 -4.16 14.23
C SER A 312 15.22 -3.41 15.16
N LEU A 313 14.09 -4.00 15.55
CA LEU A 313 13.22 -3.42 16.58
C LEU A 313 13.96 -3.48 17.92
N ASP A 314 14.20 -2.31 18.52
CA ASP A 314 14.83 -2.12 19.83
C ASP A 314 16.30 -2.53 19.97
N LYS A 315 17.02 -2.72 18.87
CA LYS A 315 18.47 -2.99 18.87
C LYS A 315 19.29 -1.81 18.39
N GLU A 316 20.50 -1.68 18.95
CA GLU A 316 21.51 -0.78 18.41
C GLU A 316 21.98 -1.27 17.03
N ILE A 317 22.08 -0.35 16.08
CA ILE A 317 22.42 -0.65 14.69
C ILE A 317 23.90 -0.30 14.47
N PRO A 318 24.80 -1.28 14.25
CA PRO A 318 26.25 -1.06 14.15
C PRO A 318 26.67 -0.55 12.76
N LEU A 319 25.96 0.44 12.22
CA LEU A 319 26.13 0.87 10.82
C LEU A 319 27.52 1.47 10.57
N GLU A 320 28.07 2.22 11.52
CA GLU A 320 29.38 2.88 11.37
C GLU A 320 30.51 1.86 11.24
N LYS A 321 30.57 0.90 12.17
CA LYS A 321 31.54 -0.21 12.16
C LYS A 321 31.39 -1.07 10.91
N PHE A 322 30.16 -1.34 10.49
CA PHE A 322 29.89 -2.05 9.24
C PHE A 322 30.46 -1.32 8.01
N VAL A 323 30.21 0.00 7.90
CA VAL A 323 30.72 0.83 6.80
C VAL A 323 32.24 0.82 6.74
N GLU A 324 32.91 0.86 7.90
CA GLU A 324 34.37 0.80 7.99
C GLU A 324 34.92 -0.52 7.40
N LEU A 325 34.34 -1.66 7.78
CA LEU A 325 34.78 -2.98 7.31
C LEU A 325 34.51 -3.17 5.80
N VAL A 326 33.41 -2.62 5.29
CA VAL A 326 33.13 -2.60 3.85
C VAL A 326 34.19 -1.77 3.11
N LYS A 327 34.55 -0.58 3.62
CA LYS A 327 35.59 0.26 3.01
C LYS A 327 36.98 -0.39 3.02
N LYS A 328 37.28 -1.19 4.04
CA LYS A 328 38.52 -1.99 4.12
C LYS A 328 38.51 -3.23 3.21
N GLY A 329 37.39 -3.51 2.54
CA GLY A 329 37.23 -4.69 1.69
C GLY A 329 37.03 -6.00 2.45
N ALA A 330 36.85 -5.95 3.78
CA ALA A 330 36.63 -7.14 4.62
C ALA A 330 35.20 -7.71 4.44
N ILE A 331 34.25 -6.86 4.04
CA ILE A 331 32.87 -7.25 3.76
C ILE A 331 32.52 -6.81 2.34
N THR A 332 32.10 -7.77 1.52
CA THR A 332 31.49 -7.50 0.20
C THR A 332 29.99 -7.35 0.36
N VAL A 333 29.40 -6.33 -0.26
CA VAL A 333 27.96 -6.08 -0.18
C VAL A 333 27.31 -6.21 -1.55
N LEU A 334 26.28 -7.05 -1.63
CA LEU A 334 25.41 -7.21 -2.79
C LEU A 334 24.04 -6.62 -2.43
N THR A 335 23.80 -5.37 -2.79
CA THR A 335 22.50 -4.72 -2.63
C THR A 335 21.58 -5.00 -3.81
N ASN A 336 20.29 -4.66 -3.64
CA ASN A 336 19.25 -4.91 -4.63
C ASN A 336 19.20 -6.39 -5.07
N SER A 337 19.47 -7.28 -4.12
CA SER A 337 19.81 -8.68 -4.38
C SER A 337 19.00 -9.65 -3.51
N TRP A 338 18.62 -10.77 -4.09
CA TRP A 338 17.79 -11.81 -3.46
C TRP A 338 18.47 -13.16 -3.53
N VAL A 339 18.41 -13.92 -2.44
CA VAL A 339 18.85 -15.32 -2.44
C VAL A 339 17.77 -16.18 -3.07
N ARG A 340 18.15 -16.91 -4.12
CA ARG A 340 17.25 -17.78 -4.90
C ARG A 340 17.27 -19.22 -4.39
N LYS A 341 18.47 -19.76 -4.15
CA LYS A 341 18.69 -21.15 -3.75
C LYS A 341 19.95 -21.24 -2.90
N ILE A 342 19.88 -22.07 -1.87
CA ILE A 342 21.03 -22.48 -1.06
C ILE A 342 21.13 -24.00 -1.22
N ALA A 343 22.21 -24.50 -1.80
CA ALA A 343 22.44 -25.93 -2.01
C ALA A 343 23.93 -26.22 -2.14
N ASP A 344 24.36 -27.35 -1.58
CA ASP A 344 25.72 -27.91 -1.76
C ASP A 344 26.84 -26.91 -1.44
N GLY A 345 26.68 -26.13 -0.37
CA GLY A 345 27.64 -25.10 0.03
C GLY A 345 27.67 -23.84 -0.86
N SER A 346 26.78 -23.75 -1.86
CA SER A 346 26.67 -22.62 -2.77
C SER A 346 25.39 -21.80 -2.52
N VAL A 347 25.49 -20.48 -2.73
CA VAL A 347 24.35 -19.55 -2.66
C VAL A 347 24.14 -18.92 -4.03
N LYS A 348 22.98 -19.18 -4.64
CA LYS A 348 22.57 -18.53 -5.88
C LYS A 348 21.87 -17.21 -5.56
N VAL A 349 22.39 -16.12 -6.13
CA VAL A 349 21.90 -14.76 -5.88
C VAL A 349 21.42 -14.14 -7.18
N VAL A 350 20.30 -13.42 -7.10
CA VAL A 350 19.77 -12.58 -8.17
C VAL A 350 20.03 -11.14 -7.80
N GLN A 351 20.75 -10.39 -8.63
CA GLN A 351 20.98 -8.95 -8.44
C GLN A 351 20.22 -8.15 -9.50
N TYR A 352 19.37 -7.23 -9.07
CA TYR A 352 18.64 -6.34 -9.97
C TYR A 352 19.53 -5.14 -10.34
N PRO A 353 19.62 -4.77 -11.63
CA PRO A 353 20.48 -3.67 -12.06
C PRO A 353 19.92 -2.33 -11.57
N GLY A 354 20.78 -1.54 -10.92
CA GLY A 354 20.52 -0.12 -10.63
C GLY A 354 20.52 0.76 -11.89
N ARG A 355 21.02 0.22 -13.03
CA ARG A 355 21.12 0.89 -14.35
C ARG A 355 21.98 2.17 -14.32
N VAL A 356 22.87 2.23 -13.34
CA VAL A 356 23.90 3.23 -13.17
C VAL A 356 25.16 2.44 -12.87
N ASN A 357 26.23 2.70 -13.63
CA ASN A 357 27.50 2.01 -13.49
C ASN A 357 28.43 2.72 -12.49
N GLU A 358 29.60 2.15 -12.30
CA GLU A 358 30.68 2.61 -11.41
C GLU A 358 31.23 4.00 -11.75
N ASN A 359 30.94 4.55 -12.93
CA ASN A 359 31.36 5.90 -13.33
C ASN A 359 30.49 7.01 -12.71
N CYS A 360 29.47 6.67 -11.93
CA CYS A 360 28.62 7.65 -11.25
C CYS A 360 29.43 8.49 -10.24
N ASN A 361 29.46 9.80 -10.45
CA ASN A 361 30.12 10.76 -9.56
C ASN A 361 29.15 11.44 -8.57
N ASN A 362 27.91 10.95 -8.45
CA ASN A 362 26.89 11.49 -7.55
C ASN A 362 26.53 12.98 -7.75
N CYS A 363 26.66 13.53 -8.96
CA CYS A 363 26.42 14.95 -9.26
C CYS A 363 24.97 15.46 -9.14
N ASN A 364 23.98 14.60 -8.88
CA ASN A 364 22.54 14.92 -8.74
C ASN A 364 21.81 15.43 -10.00
N VAL A 365 22.52 15.71 -11.10
CA VAL A 365 21.92 16.24 -12.34
C VAL A 365 20.80 15.34 -12.87
N CYS A 366 21.00 14.01 -12.87
CA CYS A 366 19.99 13.07 -13.37
C CYS A 366 18.67 13.12 -12.59
N TYR A 367 18.71 13.39 -11.29
CA TYR A 367 17.51 13.59 -10.48
C TYR A 367 16.87 14.95 -10.77
N GLU A 368 17.65 16.02 -10.90
CA GLU A 368 17.11 17.37 -11.18
C GLU A 368 16.39 17.42 -12.52
N VAL A 369 16.97 16.84 -13.57
CA VAL A 369 16.41 16.89 -14.93
C VAL A 369 15.35 15.83 -15.20
N CYS A 370 15.21 14.81 -14.35
CA CYS A 370 14.28 13.71 -14.61
C CYS A 370 12.82 14.22 -14.62
N PRO A 371 12.10 14.09 -15.76
CA PRO A 371 10.72 14.56 -15.89
C PRO A 371 9.69 13.53 -15.41
N LEU A 372 10.11 12.28 -15.24
CA LEU A 372 9.25 11.15 -14.89
C LEU A 372 9.12 11.04 -13.39
N LYS A 373 7.88 11.10 -12.89
CA LYS A 373 7.52 10.82 -11.50
C LYS A 373 6.82 9.46 -11.44
N THR A 374 7.36 8.56 -10.64
CA THR A 374 6.82 7.22 -10.37
C THR A 374 6.45 7.10 -8.90
N VAL A 375 5.63 6.11 -8.55
CA VAL A 375 5.31 5.80 -7.15
C VAL A 375 6.57 5.30 -6.46
N ASP A 376 6.95 5.93 -5.36
CA ASP A 376 8.03 5.45 -4.49
C ASP A 376 7.60 4.17 -3.78
N ARG A 377 7.87 3.03 -4.41
CA ARG A 377 7.59 1.70 -3.84
C ARG A 377 8.34 1.43 -2.53
N GLU A 378 9.42 2.17 -2.23
CA GLU A 378 10.20 2.00 -1.00
C GLU A 378 9.68 2.83 0.18
N ARG A 379 9.09 3.99 -0.10
CA ARG A 379 8.51 4.93 0.89
C ARG A 379 6.99 5.04 0.79
N THR A 380 6.38 4.12 0.04
CA THR A 380 4.95 3.75 -0.07
C THR A 380 3.95 4.82 -0.53
N LEU A 381 4.22 6.12 -0.39
CA LEU A 381 3.19 7.17 -0.62
C LEU A 381 3.60 8.37 -1.45
N PHE A 382 4.90 8.55 -1.68
CA PHE A 382 5.39 9.72 -2.39
C PHE A 382 5.59 9.37 -3.85
N SER A 383 5.30 10.30 -4.75
CA SER A 383 5.91 10.21 -6.06
C SER A 383 7.39 10.57 -5.91
N ARG A 384 8.27 9.75 -6.46
CA ARG A 384 9.69 10.08 -6.62
C ARG A 384 10.03 10.11 -8.09
N LYS A 385 11.10 10.79 -8.44
CA LYS A 385 11.59 10.74 -9.82
C LYS A 385 12.08 9.33 -10.17
N ALA A 386 11.94 8.94 -11.44
CA ALA A 386 12.40 7.64 -11.93
C ALA A 386 13.92 7.49 -11.80
N ALA A 387 14.66 8.58 -11.98
CA ALA A 387 16.03 8.71 -11.49
C ALA A 387 15.98 9.13 -10.02
N TYR A 388 16.62 8.37 -9.13
CA TYR A 388 16.62 8.67 -7.70
C TYR A 388 17.96 8.36 -7.04
N GLY A 389 18.29 9.16 -6.03
CA GLY A 389 19.49 8.97 -5.22
C GLY A 389 19.32 7.85 -4.22
N ILE A 390 20.28 6.93 -4.20
CA ILE A 390 20.46 5.89 -3.21
C ILE A 390 21.44 6.42 -2.16
N ARG A 391 20.96 6.63 -0.93
CA ARG A 391 21.81 7.03 0.21
C ARG A 391 22.12 5.81 1.06
N GLY A 392 23.39 5.54 1.34
CA GLY A 392 23.82 4.39 2.15
C GLY A 392 24.98 3.64 1.51
N ILE A 393 25.03 2.32 1.70
CA ILE A 393 25.97 1.45 0.98
C ILE A 393 25.18 0.67 -0.07
N PRO A 394 25.48 0.83 -1.37
CA PRO A 394 26.33 1.87 -1.98
C PRO A 394 25.64 3.25 -1.97
N THR A 395 26.42 4.34 -2.00
CA THR A 395 25.89 5.69 -2.26
C THR A 395 26.03 5.97 -3.74
N THR A 396 24.91 5.92 -4.47
CA THR A 396 24.87 6.04 -5.93
C THR A 396 23.50 6.55 -6.38
N TYR A 397 23.24 6.57 -7.69
CA TYR A 397 21.91 6.75 -8.24
C TYR A 397 21.39 5.42 -8.79
N ALA A 398 20.06 5.33 -8.91
CA ALA A 398 19.44 4.29 -9.70
C ALA A 398 18.41 4.87 -10.65
N LEU A 399 18.25 4.20 -11.79
CA LEU A 399 17.18 4.45 -12.74
C LEU A 399 16.17 3.31 -12.63
N GLU A 400 14.97 3.65 -12.18
CA GLU A 400 13.84 2.76 -12.26
C GLU A 400 13.40 2.64 -13.72
N LYS A 401 13.39 1.42 -14.26
CA LYS A 401 12.83 1.16 -15.59
C LYS A 401 11.32 1.32 -15.47
N GLU A 402 10.79 2.43 -15.97
CA GLU A 402 9.43 2.38 -16.51
C GLU A 402 9.47 1.44 -17.71
N THR A 403 8.61 0.43 -17.69
CA THR A 403 8.24 -0.25 -18.92
C THR A 403 7.50 0.78 -19.76
N PRO A 404 7.99 1.17 -20.95
CA PRO A 404 7.28 2.09 -21.82
C PRO A 404 5.87 1.54 -22.08
N PHE A 405 4.86 2.40 -22.16
CA PHE A 405 3.48 1.97 -22.42
C PHE A 405 3.40 0.99 -23.61
N CYS A 406 4.13 1.26 -24.70
CA CYS A 406 4.20 0.38 -25.87
C CYS A 406 4.79 -1.01 -25.60
N GLN A 407 5.76 -1.15 -24.70
CA GLN A 407 6.36 -2.44 -24.31
C GLN A 407 5.48 -3.16 -23.28
N THR A 408 4.81 -2.40 -22.41
CA THR A 408 3.88 -2.91 -21.39
C THR A 408 2.58 -3.43 -22.01
N SER A 409 2.16 -2.83 -23.12
CA SER A 409 0.97 -3.20 -23.90
C SER A 409 1.28 -4.07 -25.12
N CYS A 410 2.55 -4.44 -25.37
CA CYS A 410 2.92 -5.27 -26.52
C CYS A 410 2.49 -6.72 -26.28
N PRO A 411 1.57 -7.29 -27.11
CA PRO A 411 1.11 -8.68 -26.95
C PRO A 411 2.23 -9.71 -27.14
N ALA A 412 3.32 -9.32 -27.82
CA ALA A 412 4.47 -10.18 -28.10
C ALA A 412 5.64 -9.96 -27.11
N HIS A 413 5.46 -9.15 -26.05
CA HIS A 413 6.50 -8.78 -25.08
C HIS A 413 7.80 -8.25 -25.69
N LEU A 414 7.72 -7.63 -26.87
CA LEU A 414 8.89 -7.09 -27.57
C LEU A 414 9.45 -5.87 -26.82
N ASP A 415 10.74 -5.95 -26.43
CA ASP A 415 11.50 -4.79 -25.96
C ASP A 415 11.87 -3.91 -27.15
N ILE A 416 10.91 -3.14 -27.64
CA ILE A 416 11.08 -2.23 -28.79
C ILE A 416 12.23 -1.24 -28.56
N ARG A 417 12.46 -0.79 -27.31
CA ARG A 417 13.60 0.09 -27.01
C ARG A 417 14.92 -0.67 -27.07
N GLY A 418 14.97 -1.88 -26.55
CA GLY A 418 16.13 -2.76 -26.67
C GLY A 418 16.43 -3.13 -28.12
N TYR A 419 15.40 -3.34 -28.94
CA TYR A 419 15.51 -3.59 -30.37
C TYR A 419 16.04 -2.37 -31.12
N VAL A 420 15.47 -1.19 -30.88
CA VAL A 420 15.95 0.08 -31.47
C VAL A 420 17.38 0.43 -31.00
N ALA A 421 17.71 0.15 -29.73
CA ALA A 421 19.07 0.34 -29.22
C ALA A 421 20.07 -0.61 -29.89
N LYS A 422 19.70 -1.87 -30.13
CA LYS A 422 20.54 -2.80 -30.91
C LYS A 422 20.75 -2.35 -32.34
N ILE A 423 19.69 -1.87 -33.02
CA ILE A 423 19.81 -1.27 -34.35
C ILE A 423 20.76 -0.07 -34.33
N ALA A 424 20.67 0.80 -33.32
CA ALA A 424 21.57 1.94 -33.17
C ALA A 424 23.02 1.53 -32.87
N GLU A 425 23.24 0.38 -32.22
CA GLU A 425 24.54 -0.26 -32.05
C GLU A 425 24.99 -1.07 -33.27
N GLY A 426 24.19 -1.11 -34.36
CA GLY A 426 24.49 -1.87 -35.58
C GLY A 426 24.33 -3.38 -35.44
N LYS A 427 23.56 -3.86 -34.46
CA LYS A 427 23.30 -5.26 -34.15
C LYS A 427 21.89 -5.72 -34.53
#